data_AF-A0A968QTF5-F1
#
_entry.id   AF-A0A968QTF5-F1
#
_cell.length_a   1.000
_cell.length_b   1.000
_cell.length_c   1.000
_cell.angle_alpha   90.00
_cell.angle_beta   90.00
_cell.angle_gamma   90.00
#
_symmetry.space_group_name_H-M   'P 1'
#
loop_
_entity.id
_entity.type
_entity.pdbx_description
1 polymer ?
#
loop_
_entity_poly.entity_id
_entity_poly.type
_entity_poly.pdbx_seq_one_letter_code
_entity_poly.pdbx_strand_id
1 'polypeptide(L)'
;MVGKYRKKNAGFSLIELLIVMVILGLLAGLVVPKMIGHGENAKPKAAKSQITLFVQALDIYRLDTGKYPTTDQSFQALRVKPQGINKWEGPYLQQEIPLDPWGNPYQYKSPGDHGPFDIISLGADGKPGGDGNDAALSVGKILGNNKGFSLLELLVVLTVVGLISSLAAPYLFGSMGRMNLKTASKSIAASLRYARSLAASEQTRYLALFDFEKHSFSILSEKKPDDVKVYHLPEGVRFQKARSAAETVQSGIFRIYFFPNGSGSGGEVILSDERGRQYAIRVHFITGITEISEI
;
A
#
# COMPACT_ATOMS: atom_id res chain seq x y z
N MET A 1 -39.76 13.77 20.99
CA MET A 1 -38.58 12.92 21.29
C MET A 1 -37.61 13.03 20.13
N VAL A 2 -36.44 13.63 20.32
CA VAL A 2 -35.40 13.76 19.27
C VAL A 2 -34.22 12.90 19.67
N GLY A 3 -34.05 11.75 19.01
CA GLY A 3 -32.95 10.82 19.25
C GLY A 3 -31.64 11.37 18.66
N LYS A 4 -30.70 11.78 19.52
CA LYS A 4 -29.33 12.13 19.14
C LYS A 4 -28.55 10.87 18.77
N TYR A 5 -28.24 10.69 17.49
CA TYR A 5 -27.29 9.69 17.02
C TYR A 5 -25.86 10.10 17.42
N ARG A 6 -25.26 9.42 18.41
CA ARG A 6 -23.83 9.54 18.74
C ARG A 6 -23.01 9.02 17.56
N LYS A 7 -22.25 9.89 16.89
CA LYS A 7 -21.16 9.50 15.99
C LYS A 7 -20.18 8.64 16.78
N LYS A 8 -20.05 7.37 16.40
CA LYS A 8 -18.97 6.51 16.91
C LYS A 8 -17.68 6.99 16.26
N ASN A 9 -16.71 7.38 17.08
CA ASN A 9 -15.34 7.58 16.63
C ASN A 9 -14.84 6.24 16.10
N ALA A 10 -14.61 6.13 14.80
CA ALA A 10 -13.93 4.98 14.21
C ALA A 10 -12.46 5.08 14.64
N GLY A 11 -12.02 4.18 15.51
CA GLY A 11 -10.60 3.98 15.78
C GLY A 11 -9.93 3.38 14.56
N PHE A 12 -8.70 3.81 14.29
CA PHE A 12 -7.86 3.28 13.22
C PHE A 12 -7.71 1.76 13.34
N SER A 13 -7.85 1.07 12.21
CA SER A 13 -7.59 -0.38 12.14
C SER A 13 -6.09 -0.66 12.05
N LEU A 14 -5.64 -1.78 12.61
CA LEU A 14 -4.24 -2.25 12.48
C LEU A 14 -3.81 -2.42 11.02
N ILE A 15 -4.75 -2.77 10.13
CA ILE A 15 -4.48 -2.91 8.70
C ILE A 15 -4.23 -1.56 8.01
N GLU A 16 -4.89 -0.49 8.46
CA GLU A 16 -4.69 0.86 7.95
C GLU A 16 -3.29 1.36 8.28
N LEU A 17 -2.83 1.11 9.51
CA LEU A 17 -1.48 1.45 9.93
C LEU A 17 -0.42 0.68 9.13
N LEU A 18 -0.68 -0.62 8.85
CA LEU A 18 0.23 -1.46 8.09
C LEU A 18 0.37 -1.00 6.63
N ILE A 19 -0.73 -0.64 5.97
CA ILE A 19 -0.71 -0.11 4.60
C ILE A 19 0.07 1.22 4.54
N VAL A 20 -0.13 2.11 5.51
CA VAL A 20 0.60 3.38 5.59
C VAL A 20 2.10 3.15 5.74
N MET A 21 2.52 2.21 6.60
CA MET A 21 3.95 1.86 6.75
C MET A 21 4.56 1.29 5.48
N VAL A 22 3.84 0.43 4.74
CA VAL A 22 4.32 -0.14 3.48
C VAL A 22 4.50 0.94 2.42
N ILE A 23 3.53 1.87 2.30
CA ILE A 23 3.61 2.98 1.34
C ILE A 23 4.75 3.93 1.73
N LEU A 24 4.92 4.26 3.01
CA LEU A 24 6.05 5.06 3.49
C LEU A 24 7.40 4.38 3.23
N GLY A 25 7.50 3.06 3.39
CA GLY A 25 8.71 2.30 3.05
C GLY A 25 9.04 2.31 1.56
N LEU A 26 8.02 2.17 0.69
CA LEU A 26 8.18 2.26 -0.77
C LEU A 26 8.54 3.68 -1.23
N LEU A 27 7.91 4.70 -0.64
CA LEU A 27 8.22 6.10 -0.93
C LEU A 27 9.61 6.48 -0.41
N ALA A 28 10.02 6.02 0.78
CA ALA A 28 11.38 6.23 1.28
C ALA A 28 12.45 5.61 0.35
N GLY A 29 12.15 4.48 -0.30
CA GLY A 29 13.02 3.88 -1.32
C GLY A 29 13.10 4.67 -2.63
N LEU A 30 12.06 5.46 -2.97
CA LEU A 30 12.00 6.30 -4.17
C LEU A 30 12.56 7.71 -3.93
N VAL A 31 12.48 8.21 -2.70
CA VAL A 31 13.07 9.50 -2.29
C VAL A 31 14.50 9.27 -1.81
N VAL A 32 15.31 8.67 -2.67
CA VAL A 32 16.76 8.91 -2.66
C VAL A 32 16.97 9.94 -3.76
N PRO A 33 17.07 11.25 -3.46
CA PRO A 33 17.37 12.22 -4.49
C PRO A 33 18.68 11.79 -5.14
N LYS A 34 18.64 11.61 -6.46
CA LYS A 34 19.80 11.45 -7.33
C LYS A 34 20.79 12.59 -7.05
N MET A 35 21.69 12.38 -6.09
CA MET A 35 22.84 13.23 -5.82
C MET A 35 24.11 12.50 -6.25
N ILE A 36 24.10 11.99 -7.48
CA ILE A 36 25.31 11.52 -8.15
C ILE A 36 25.48 12.41 -9.37
N GLY A 37 26.30 13.45 -9.19
CA GLY A 37 26.67 14.41 -10.21
C GLY A 37 27.09 15.74 -9.56
N HIS A 38 28.35 16.12 -9.77
CA HIS A 38 29.00 17.40 -9.43
C HIS A 38 29.56 17.52 -8.00
N GLY A 39 30.70 16.89 -7.74
CA GLY A 39 31.48 17.08 -6.50
C GLY A 39 31.89 18.52 -6.21
N GLU A 40 31.90 19.41 -7.22
CA GLU A 40 32.23 20.84 -7.03
C GLU A 40 30.99 21.71 -6.71
N ASN A 41 29.82 21.43 -7.31
CA ASN A 41 28.57 22.14 -6.99
C ASN A 41 27.88 21.61 -5.71
N ALA A 42 28.35 20.50 -5.15
CA ALA A 42 27.85 19.93 -3.90
C ALA A 42 28.45 20.61 -2.66
N LYS A 43 29.70 21.09 -2.74
CA LYS A 43 30.41 21.73 -1.62
C LYS A 43 29.71 23.00 -1.11
N PRO A 44 29.31 23.97 -1.95
CA PRO A 44 28.56 25.14 -1.47
C PRO A 44 27.22 24.78 -0.82
N LYS A 45 26.52 23.75 -1.33
CA LYS A 45 25.26 23.28 -0.75
C LYS A 45 25.48 22.61 0.62
N ALA A 46 26.54 21.81 0.75
CA ALA A 46 26.92 21.19 2.02
C ALA A 46 27.30 22.28 3.06
N ALA A 47 28.08 23.28 2.66
CA ALA A 47 28.48 24.39 3.53
C ALA A 47 27.25 25.16 4.03
N LYS A 48 26.31 25.46 3.14
CA LYS A 48 25.04 26.12 3.49
C LYS A 48 24.20 25.30 4.48
N SER A 49 24.17 23.98 4.29
CA SER A 49 23.47 23.07 5.21
C SER A 49 24.13 23.07 6.60
N GLN A 50 25.45 23.01 6.66
CA GLN A 50 26.21 23.07 7.91
C GLN A 50 26.00 24.41 8.65
N ILE A 51 26.05 25.53 7.92
CA ILE A 51 25.75 26.86 8.48
C ILE A 51 24.33 26.91 9.06
N THR A 52 23.35 26.31 8.37
CA THR A 52 21.96 26.26 8.85
C THR A 52 21.84 25.48 10.16
N LEU A 53 22.57 24.38 10.32
CA LEU A 53 22.63 23.62 11.57
C LEU A 53 23.25 24.46 12.71
N PHE A 54 24.32 25.20 12.43
CA PHE A 54 24.91 26.11 13.41
C PHE A 54 23.96 27.23 13.84
N VAL A 55 23.22 27.83 12.89
CA VAL A 55 22.22 28.87 13.19
C VAL A 55 21.15 28.31 14.14
N GLN A 56 20.62 27.12 13.86
CA GLN A 56 19.62 26.48 14.73
C GLN A 56 20.17 26.22 16.14
N ALA A 57 21.39 25.71 16.25
CA ALA A 57 22.03 25.48 17.55
C ALA A 57 22.27 26.78 18.32
N LEU A 58 22.66 27.86 17.64
CA LEU A 58 22.83 29.20 18.23
C LEU A 58 21.51 29.80 18.69
N ASP A 59 20.42 29.60 17.94
CA ASP A 59 19.09 30.06 18.32
C ASP A 59 18.60 29.33 19.58
N ILE A 60 18.79 28.01 19.66
CA ILE A 60 18.47 27.23 20.87
C ILE A 60 19.34 27.70 22.06
N TYR A 61 20.65 27.89 21.86
CA TYR A 61 21.54 28.43 22.89
C TYR A 61 21.04 29.79 23.41
N ARG A 62 20.55 30.67 22.52
CA ARG A 62 20.00 31.97 22.92
C ARG A 62 18.67 31.84 23.67
N LEU A 63 17.82 30.88 23.32
CA LEU A 63 16.57 30.65 24.05
C LEU A 63 16.84 30.30 25.52
N ASP A 64 17.88 29.50 25.78
CA ASP A 64 18.20 29.07 27.14
C ASP A 64 18.98 30.12 27.94
N THR A 65 19.99 30.71 27.30
CA THR A 65 20.96 31.60 27.96
C THR A 65 20.59 33.08 27.87
N GLY A 66 19.64 33.43 27.00
CA GLY A 66 19.17 34.79 26.71
C GLY A 66 20.05 35.57 25.71
N LYS A 67 21.21 35.04 25.31
CA LYS A 67 22.17 35.73 24.43
C LYS A 67 22.91 34.75 23.53
N TYR A 68 23.47 35.22 22.42
CA TYR A 68 24.37 34.39 21.61
C TYR A 68 25.76 34.27 22.27
N PRO A 69 26.55 33.23 21.97
CA PRO A 69 27.95 33.15 22.40
C PRO A 69 28.77 34.34 21.90
N THR A 70 29.81 34.73 22.63
CA THR A 70 30.76 35.74 22.15
C THR A 70 31.66 35.17 21.06
N THR A 71 32.33 36.04 20.28
CA THR A 71 33.31 35.63 19.26
C THR A 71 34.38 34.68 19.83
N ASP A 72 34.87 34.93 21.04
CA ASP A 72 35.89 34.08 21.69
C ASP A 72 35.35 32.71 22.10
N GLN A 73 34.07 32.65 22.50
CA GLN A 73 33.39 31.41 22.85
C GLN A 73 33.05 30.58 21.60
N SER A 74 32.69 31.25 20.50
CA SER A 74 32.42 30.67 19.19
C SER A 74 31.50 29.42 19.27
N PHE A 75 31.64 28.49 18.33
CA PHE A 75 30.91 27.23 18.30
C PHE A 75 31.25 26.29 19.47
N GLN A 76 32.32 26.54 20.24
CA GLN A 76 32.65 25.73 21.41
C GLN A 76 31.59 25.86 22.50
N ALA A 77 30.98 27.03 22.65
CA ALA A 77 29.86 27.23 23.58
C ALA A 77 28.62 26.38 23.27
N LEU A 78 28.51 25.87 22.04
CA LEU A 78 27.44 24.97 21.65
C LEU A 78 27.67 23.54 22.11
N ARG A 79 28.90 23.16 22.46
CA ARG A 79 29.26 21.81 22.91
C ARG A 79 29.60 21.76 24.39
N VAL A 80 30.32 22.76 24.87
CA VAL A 80 30.83 22.83 26.24
C VAL A 80 30.26 24.06 26.91
N LYS A 81 29.73 23.88 28.12
CA LYS A 81 29.17 24.95 28.93
C LYS A 81 30.22 26.07 29.15
N PRO A 82 29.95 27.31 28.69
CA PRO A 82 30.85 28.43 28.95
C PRO A 82 30.84 28.84 30.42
N GLN A 83 31.96 29.37 30.90
CA GLN A 83 32.05 29.92 32.25
C GLN A 83 31.14 31.15 32.42
N GLY A 84 30.47 31.25 33.56
CA GLY A 84 29.58 32.37 33.87
C GLY A 84 28.17 32.31 33.24
N ILE A 85 27.79 31.17 32.64
CA ILE A 85 26.42 30.94 32.13
C ILE A 85 25.68 29.97 33.05
N ASN A 86 24.65 30.44 33.73
CA ASN A 86 23.91 29.62 34.70
C ASN A 86 22.92 28.66 34.02
N LYS A 87 22.13 29.16 33.07
CA LYS A 87 21.13 28.41 32.30
C LYS A 87 21.69 27.96 30.96
N TRP A 88 22.41 26.84 30.96
CA TRP A 88 22.93 26.18 29.77
C TRP A 88 22.46 24.73 29.84
N GLU A 89 21.66 24.32 28.87
CA GLU A 89 21.03 22.98 28.79
C GLU A 89 21.58 22.18 27.60
N GLY A 90 22.72 22.60 27.07
CA GLY A 90 23.41 21.91 25.98
C GLY A 90 23.91 20.50 26.37
N PRO A 91 24.61 19.82 25.44
CA PRO A 91 25.18 20.37 24.21
C PRO A 91 24.14 20.60 23.11
N TYR A 92 24.22 21.77 22.50
CA TYR A 92 23.43 22.19 21.34
C TYR A 92 23.98 21.63 20.01
N LEU A 93 25.22 21.15 20.02
CA LEU A 93 25.82 20.35 18.95
C LEU A 93 26.28 19.00 19.50
N GLN A 94 25.69 17.91 18.99
CA GLN A 94 26.00 16.54 19.42
C GLN A 94 27.32 16.03 18.82
N GLN A 95 27.67 16.49 17.62
CA GLN A 95 28.88 16.08 16.90
C GLN A 95 30.02 17.06 17.12
N GLU A 96 31.23 16.66 16.75
CA GLU A 96 32.37 17.58 16.65
C GLU A 96 32.05 18.71 15.67
N ILE A 97 32.65 19.88 15.90
CA ILE A 97 32.45 21.04 15.03
C ILE A 97 33.10 20.68 13.68
N PRO A 98 32.31 20.48 12.61
CA PRO A 98 32.88 20.11 11.32
C PRO A 98 33.66 21.28 10.74
N LEU A 99 34.68 20.95 9.94
CA LEU A 99 35.26 21.88 8.99
C LEU A 99 34.28 22.11 7.85
N ASP A 100 34.46 23.22 7.15
CA ASP A 100 33.73 23.47 5.92
C ASP A 100 34.12 22.44 4.83
N PRO A 101 33.36 22.34 3.73
CA PRO A 101 33.59 21.34 2.68
C PRO A 101 34.92 21.48 1.92
N TRP A 102 35.69 22.53 2.20
CA TRP A 102 37.03 22.77 1.69
C TRP A 102 38.13 22.55 2.74
N GLY A 103 37.76 22.17 3.98
CA GLY A 103 38.67 21.83 5.06
C GLY A 103 39.05 23.00 5.95
N ASN A 104 38.38 24.15 5.84
CA ASN A 104 38.66 25.32 6.67
C ASN A 104 37.73 25.38 7.88
N PRO A 105 38.18 25.92 9.03
CA PRO A 105 37.30 26.17 10.16
C PRO A 105 36.30 27.28 9.84
N TYR A 106 35.05 27.11 10.27
CA TYR A 106 34.06 28.18 10.21
C TYR A 106 34.43 29.33 11.14
N GLN A 107 34.26 30.56 10.65
CA GLN A 107 34.44 31.76 11.47
C GLN A 107 33.09 32.21 12.00
N TYR A 108 33.04 32.51 13.29
CA TYR A 108 31.87 33.05 13.98
C TYR A 108 32.21 34.43 14.52
N LYS A 109 31.30 35.38 14.34
CA LYS A 109 31.44 36.75 14.87
C LYS A 109 30.12 37.18 15.50
N SER A 110 30.17 37.64 16.75
CA SER A 110 29.02 38.27 17.42
C SER A 110 29.46 39.47 18.25
N PRO A 111 28.88 40.68 18.04
CA PRO A 111 27.83 40.99 17.06
C PRO A 111 28.32 40.87 15.60
N GLY A 112 27.43 40.39 14.72
CA GLY A 112 27.72 40.25 13.28
C GLY A 112 27.61 41.59 12.55
N ASP A 113 28.21 41.68 11.37
CA ASP A 113 28.07 42.83 10.48
C ASP A 113 26.69 42.83 9.78
N HIS A 114 26.07 41.66 9.62
CA HIS A 114 24.79 41.50 8.91
C HIS A 114 23.63 41.03 9.80
N GLY A 115 23.78 41.12 11.13
CA GLY A 115 22.77 40.65 12.07
C GLY A 115 23.33 40.41 13.48
N PRO A 116 22.62 39.63 14.31
CA PRO A 116 23.07 39.36 15.68
C PRO A 116 24.38 38.56 15.74
N PHE A 117 24.68 37.79 14.69
CA PHE A 117 25.94 37.11 14.49
C PHE A 117 26.13 36.80 13.00
N ASP A 118 27.39 36.59 12.60
CA ASP A 118 27.76 36.11 11.27
C ASP A 118 28.50 34.77 11.36
N ILE A 119 28.23 33.88 10.41
CA ILE A 119 28.97 32.64 10.20
C ILE A 119 29.55 32.65 8.78
N ILE A 120 30.87 32.48 8.68
CA ILE A 120 31.60 32.61 7.43
C ILE A 120 32.35 31.30 7.15
N SER A 121 32.15 30.75 5.95
CA SER A 121 32.97 29.70 5.35
C SER A 121 34.07 30.37 4.54
N LEU A 122 35.30 29.87 4.62
CA LEU A 122 36.42 30.42 3.84
C LEU A 122 36.47 29.90 2.41
N GLY A 123 35.64 28.92 2.06
CA GLY A 123 35.50 28.46 0.68
C GLY A 123 36.77 27.83 0.11
N ALA A 124 36.83 27.73 -1.22
CA ALA A 124 37.99 27.13 -1.92
C ALA A 124 39.24 28.01 -1.88
N ASP A 125 39.06 29.34 -1.80
CA ASP A 125 40.14 30.33 -1.87
C ASP A 125 40.77 30.64 -0.50
N GLY A 126 40.16 30.14 0.59
CA GLY A 126 40.67 30.29 1.95
C GLY A 126 40.59 31.71 2.47
N LYS A 127 39.84 32.61 1.80
CA LYS A 127 39.80 34.04 2.10
C LYS A 127 38.37 34.47 2.49
N PRO A 128 38.21 35.35 3.48
CA PRO A 128 36.91 35.93 3.76
C PRO A 128 36.45 36.79 2.58
N GLY A 129 35.36 36.40 1.89
CA GLY A 129 34.65 37.25 0.92
C GLY A 129 35.04 37.11 -0.56
N GLY A 130 35.17 35.89 -1.08
CA GLY A 130 35.38 35.64 -2.52
C GLY A 130 34.18 36.02 -3.42
N ASP A 131 34.49 36.58 -4.59
CA ASP A 131 33.57 37.28 -5.52
C ASP A 131 32.67 36.38 -6.42
N GLY A 132 32.46 35.11 -6.08
CA GLY A 132 31.69 34.21 -6.94
C GLY A 132 30.97 33.12 -6.16
N ASN A 133 29.65 33.18 -6.08
CA ASN A 133 28.76 32.17 -5.46
C ASN A 133 29.02 31.82 -3.97
N ASP A 134 30.12 32.27 -3.40
CA ASP A 134 30.60 32.08 -2.02
C ASP A 134 30.19 33.26 -1.11
N ALA A 135 29.08 33.91 -1.46
CA ALA A 135 28.56 35.08 -0.75
C ALA A 135 28.31 34.73 0.72
N ALA A 136 28.92 35.52 1.61
CA ALA A 136 28.69 35.55 3.05
C ALA A 136 27.21 35.23 3.38
N LEU A 137 27.00 34.06 3.98
CA LEU A 137 25.66 33.56 4.30
C LEU A 137 25.22 34.14 5.65
N SER A 138 24.65 35.34 5.61
CA SER A 138 24.03 35.97 6.77
C SER A 138 22.63 35.41 7.04
N VAL A 139 22.26 35.31 8.32
CA VAL A 139 20.97 34.74 8.80
C VAL A 139 19.76 35.40 8.14
N GLY A 140 19.86 36.69 7.81
CA GLY A 140 18.80 37.42 7.09
C GLY A 140 18.46 36.87 5.71
N LYS A 141 19.39 36.19 5.02
CA LYS A 141 19.19 35.64 3.67
C LYS A 141 18.65 34.21 3.67
N ILE A 142 18.81 33.47 4.77
CA ILE A 142 18.40 32.05 4.90
C ILE A 142 16.92 31.91 5.29
N LEU A 143 16.38 32.85 6.06
CA LEU A 143 14.98 32.81 6.51
C LEU A 143 13.94 33.13 5.40
N GLY A 144 14.38 33.54 4.21
CA GLY A 144 13.51 33.98 3.13
C GLY A 144 12.90 32.88 2.25
N ASN A 145 13.20 31.58 2.46
CA ASN A 145 12.68 30.55 1.56
C ASN A 145 12.45 29.18 2.20
N ASN A 146 11.72 29.15 3.32
CA ASN A 146 10.95 27.96 3.66
C ASN A 146 9.63 28.01 2.88
N LYS A 147 9.67 27.57 1.62
CA LYS A 147 8.43 27.17 0.94
C LYS A 147 7.95 25.90 1.62
N GLY A 148 7.08 26.05 2.62
CA GLY A 148 6.26 24.94 3.08
C GLY A 148 5.40 24.41 1.93
N PHE A 149 5.05 23.12 1.98
CA PHE A 149 4.19 22.50 0.97
C PHE A 149 2.90 23.30 0.82
N SER A 150 2.62 23.77 -0.39
CA SER A 150 1.37 24.47 -0.67
C SER A 150 0.21 23.47 -0.63
N LEU A 151 -0.97 23.94 -0.22
CA LEU A 151 -2.20 23.13 -0.29
C LEU A 151 -2.49 22.65 -1.71
N LEU A 152 -2.02 23.41 -2.73
CA LEU A 152 -2.10 23.03 -4.13
C LEU A 152 -1.24 21.79 -4.45
N GLU A 153 0.00 21.71 -3.95
CA GLU A 153 0.84 20.54 -4.15
C GLU A 153 0.25 19.28 -3.51
N LEU A 154 -0.31 19.41 -2.30
CA LEU A 154 -1.00 18.28 -1.65
C LEU A 154 -2.23 17.83 -2.47
N LEU A 155 -3.00 18.78 -3.01
CA LEU A 155 -4.16 18.49 -3.84
C LEU A 155 -3.76 17.81 -5.15
N VAL A 156 -2.66 18.24 -5.78
CA VAL A 156 -2.12 17.61 -6.99
C VAL A 156 -1.68 16.18 -6.70
N VAL A 157 -1.01 15.94 -5.57
CA VAL A 157 -0.60 14.57 -5.19
C VAL A 157 -1.81 13.67 -4.95
N LEU A 158 -2.82 14.14 -4.20
CA LEU A 158 -4.04 13.36 -3.93
C LEU A 158 -4.84 13.07 -5.21
N THR A 159 -4.92 14.03 -6.13
CA THR A 159 -5.63 13.84 -7.41
C THR A 159 -4.89 12.87 -8.32
N VAL A 160 -3.56 12.97 -8.42
CA VAL A 160 -2.75 12.02 -9.20
C VAL A 160 -2.82 10.61 -8.60
N VAL A 161 -2.69 10.45 -7.28
CA VAL A 161 -2.84 9.16 -6.62
C VAL A 161 -4.25 8.60 -6.80
N GLY A 162 -5.28 9.43 -6.72
CA GLY A 162 -6.68 9.02 -6.97
C GLY A 162 -6.89 8.52 -8.40
N LEU A 163 -6.34 9.22 -9.40
CA LEU A 163 -6.40 8.82 -10.81
C LEU A 163 -5.65 7.52 -11.07
N ILE A 164 -4.41 7.41 -10.56
CA ILE A 164 -3.60 6.19 -10.69
C ILE A 164 -4.30 5.01 -9.99
N SER A 165 -4.86 5.21 -8.80
CA SER A 165 -5.58 4.17 -8.07
C SER A 165 -6.86 3.74 -8.79
N SER A 166 -7.59 4.67 -9.41
CA SER A 166 -8.76 4.37 -10.25
C SER A 166 -8.40 3.50 -11.45
N LEU A 167 -7.25 3.76 -12.09
CA LEU A 167 -6.74 2.96 -13.19
C LEU A 167 -6.13 1.62 -12.75
N ALA A 168 -5.51 1.57 -11.56
CA ALA A 168 -4.82 0.38 -11.04
C ALA A 168 -5.77 -0.63 -10.36
N ALA A 169 -6.89 -0.18 -9.79
CA ALA A 169 -7.85 -1.04 -9.08
C ALA A 169 -8.33 -2.24 -9.91
N PRO A 170 -8.71 -2.10 -11.21
CA PRO A 170 -9.09 -3.24 -12.04
C PRO A 170 -7.98 -4.29 -12.21
N TYR A 171 -6.71 -3.88 -12.16
CA TYR A 171 -5.56 -4.79 -12.29
C TYR A 171 -5.26 -5.53 -10.99
N LEU A 172 -5.41 -4.87 -9.84
CA LEU A 172 -5.19 -5.48 -8.52
C LEU A 172 -6.32 -6.46 -8.16
N PHE A 173 -7.57 -6.12 -8.46
CA PHE A 173 -8.72 -7.00 -8.15
C PHE A 173 -9.04 -8.00 -9.26
N GLY A 174 -8.45 -7.85 -10.45
CA GLY A 174 -8.72 -8.71 -11.59
C GLY A 174 -8.22 -10.17 -11.47
N SER A 175 -7.29 -10.46 -10.56
CA SER A 175 -6.68 -11.81 -10.51
C SER A 175 -7.50 -12.85 -9.74
N MET A 176 -8.55 -12.48 -9.00
CA MET A 176 -9.31 -13.45 -8.18
C MET A 176 -10.28 -14.31 -9.00
N GLY A 177 -10.82 -13.79 -10.11
CA GLY A 177 -11.80 -14.53 -10.94
C GLY A 177 -11.24 -15.79 -11.63
N ARG A 178 -9.92 -15.83 -11.96
CA ARG A 178 -9.29 -17.02 -12.62
C ARG A 178 -9.26 -18.24 -11.72
N MET A 179 -8.95 -18.03 -10.45
CA MET A 179 -8.83 -19.12 -9.49
C MET A 179 -10.21 -19.69 -9.14
N ASN A 180 -11.25 -18.86 -9.17
CA ASN A 180 -12.59 -19.24 -8.74
C ASN A 180 -13.29 -20.18 -9.72
N LEU A 181 -13.29 -19.90 -11.05
CA LEU A 181 -14.00 -20.73 -12.02
C LEU A 181 -13.50 -22.18 -12.07
N LYS A 182 -12.20 -22.38 -12.26
CA LYS A 182 -11.60 -23.72 -12.35
C LYS A 182 -11.80 -24.53 -11.07
N THR A 183 -11.70 -23.88 -9.91
CA THR A 183 -11.90 -24.53 -8.61
C THR A 183 -13.37 -24.88 -8.40
N ALA A 184 -14.29 -23.97 -8.73
CA ALA A 184 -15.73 -24.23 -8.70
C ALA A 184 -16.10 -25.41 -9.60
N SER A 185 -15.59 -25.45 -10.84
CA SER A 185 -15.85 -26.56 -11.77
C SER A 185 -15.35 -27.90 -11.22
N LYS A 186 -14.15 -27.92 -10.62
CA LYS A 186 -13.61 -29.13 -9.97
C LYS A 186 -14.43 -29.56 -8.76
N SER A 187 -14.87 -28.60 -7.93
CA SER A 187 -15.68 -28.85 -6.75
C SER A 187 -17.03 -29.48 -7.11
N ILE A 188 -17.75 -28.90 -8.09
CA ILE A 188 -19.02 -29.44 -8.58
C ILE A 188 -18.82 -30.84 -9.16
N ALA A 189 -17.78 -31.06 -9.98
CA ALA A 189 -17.50 -32.37 -10.53
C ALA A 189 -17.18 -33.41 -9.45
N ALA A 190 -16.45 -33.04 -8.40
CA ALA A 190 -16.19 -33.90 -7.26
C ALA A 190 -17.48 -34.25 -6.50
N SER A 191 -18.35 -33.27 -6.27
CA SER A 191 -19.65 -33.48 -5.63
C SER A 191 -20.57 -34.38 -6.46
N LEU A 192 -20.56 -34.27 -7.79
CA LEU A 192 -21.29 -35.17 -8.68
C LEU A 192 -20.74 -36.61 -8.61
N ARG A 193 -19.40 -36.78 -8.61
CA ARG A 193 -18.79 -38.11 -8.42
C ARG A 193 -19.15 -38.70 -7.06
N TYR A 194 -19.19 -37.85 -6.02
CA TYR A 194 -19.61 -38.26 -4.69
C TYR A 194 -21.08 -38.69 -4.66
N ALA A 195 -21.98 -37.92 -5.27
CA ALA A 195 -23.41 -38.27 -5.39
C ALA A 195 -23.60 -39.61 -6.11
N ARG A 196 -22.86 -39.87 -7.19
CA ARG A 196 -22.84 -41.16 -7.87
C ARG A 196 -22.39 -42.29 -6.96
N SER A 197 -21.30 -42.08 -6.22
CA SER A 197 -20.78 -43.06 -5.26
C SER A 197 -21.80 -43.37 -4.16
N LEU A 198 -22.49 -42.35 -3.64
CA LEU A 198 -23.56 -42.52 -2.66
C LEU A 198 -24.76 -43.27 -3.24
N ALA A 199 -25.17 -42.96 -4.47
CA ALA A 199 -26.27 -43.68 -5.12
C ALA A 199 -26.00 -45.18 -5.23
N ALA A 200 -24.77 -45.54 -5.64
CA ALA A 200 -24.34 -46.93 -5.71
C ALA A 200 -24.21 -47.59 -4.33
N SER A 201 -23.66 -46.89 -3.34
CA SER A 201 -23.45 -47.45 -1.99
C SER A 201 -24.74 -47.62 -1.20
N GLU A 202 -25.66 -46.64 -1.25
CA GLU A 202 -26.89 -46.62 -0.46
C GLU A 202 -28.08 -47.31 -1.18
N GLN A 203 -27.84 -47.77 -2.41
CA GLN A 203 -28.83 -48.39 -3.27
C GLN A 203 -30.10 -47.51 -3.38
N THR A 204 -29.90 -46.22 -3.62
CA THR A 204 -30.98 -45.23 -3.79
C THR A 204 -30.60 -44.20 -4.84
N ARG A 205 -31.61 -43.53 -5.41
CA ARG A 205 -31.39 -42.51 -6.43
C ARG A 205 -30.97 -41.20 -5.78
N TYR A 206 -29.95 -40.57 -6.33
CA TYR A 206 -29.56 -39.22 -5.96
C TYR A 206 -29.89 -38.25 -7.08
N LEU A 207 -30.32 -37.04 -6.71
CA LEU A 207 -30.64 -35.97 -7.62
C LEU A 207 -29.68 -34.79 -7.38
N ALA A 208 -29.04 -34.38 -8.46
CA ALA A 208 -28.26 -33.15 -8.56
C ALA A 208 -29.14 -32.06 -9.20
N LEU A 209 -29.44 -31.00 -8.44
CA LEU A 209 -30.19 -29.83 -8.88
C LEU A 209 -29.23 -28.67 -9.13
N PHE A 210 -29.37 -28.04 -10.28
CA PHE A 210 -28.65 -26.81 -10.65
C PHE A 210 -29.67 -25.69 -10.78
N ASP A 211 -29.66 -24.76 -9.84
CA ASP A 211 -30.53 -23.59 -9.83
C ASP A 211 -29.78 -22.40 -10.43
N PHE A 212 -30.19 -22.00 -11.64
CA PHE A 212 -29.56 -20.92 -12.39
C PHE A 212 -29.89 -19.55 -11.81
N GLU A 213 -31.04 -19.40 -11.15
CA GLU A 213 -31.46 -18.14 -10.55
C GLU A 213 -30.76 -17.92 -9.20
N LYS A 214 -30.72 -18.97 -8.38
CA LYS A 214 -30.08 -18.92 -7.06
C LYS A 214 -28.56 -19.12 -7.10
N HIS A 215 -28.00 -19.41 -8.28
CA HIS A 215 -26.58 -19.72 -8.45
C HIS A 215 -26.10 -20.77 -7.44
N SER A 216 -26.89 -21.83 -7.26
CA SER A 216 -26.62 -22.88 -6.30
C SER A 216 -26.80 -24.26 -6.90
N PHE A 217 -26.04 -25.19 -6.37
CA PHE A 217 -26.06 -26.60 -6.72
C PHE A 217 -26.43 -27.41 -5.49
N SER A 218 -27.38 -28.32 -5.61
CA SER A 218 -27.85 -29.12 -4.48
C SER A 218 -27.84 -30.61 -4.81
N ILE A 219 -27.45 -31.42 -3.84
CA ILE A 219 -27.53 -32.89 -3.91
C ILE A 219 -28.53 -33.36 -2.87
N LEU A 220 -29.45 -34.23 -3.29
CA LEU A 220 -30.48 -34.80 -2.41
C LEU A 220 -30.71 -36.28 -2.72
N SER A 221 -31.04 -37.03 -1.67
CA SER A 221 -31.37 -38.46 -1.74
C SER A 221 -32.88 -38.65 -1.84
N GLU A 222 -33.32 -39.58 -2.68
CA GLU A 222 -34.75 -39.92 -2.80
C GLU A 222 -35.31 -40.54 -1.51
N LYS A 223 -34.47 -41.24 -0.71
CA LYS A 223 -34.87 -41.82 0.58
C LYS A 223 -34.94 -40.79 1.72
N LYS A 224 -34.20 -39.69 1.62
CA LYS A 224 -34.07 -38.66 2.66
C LYS A 224 -34.15 -37.28 2.01
N PRO A 225 -35.35 -36.84 1.57
CA PRO A 225 -35.53 -35.58 0.87
C PRO A 225 -35.17 -34.36 1.71
N ASP A 226 -35.18 -34.47 3.05
CA ASP A 226 -34.83 -33.39 3.97
C ASP A 226 -33.31 -33.17 4.13
N ASP A 227 -32.49 -34.16 3.76
CA ASP A 227 -31.02 -34.09 3.85
C ASP A 227 -30.43 -33.51 2.55
N VAL A 228 -30.67 -32.22 2.32
CA VAL A 228 -30.21 -31.50 1.12
C VAL A 228 -28.85 -30.87 1.37
N LYS A 229 -27.83 -31.30 0.62
CA LYS A 229 -26.51 -30.65 0.60
C LYS A 229 -26.49 -29.55 -0.45
N VAL A 230 -26.55 -28.29 0.00
CA VAL A 230 -26.51 -27.09 -0.85
C VAL A 230 -25.09 -26.56 -0.95
N TYR A 231 -24.65 -26.28 -2.17
CA TYR A 231 -23.36 -25.69 -2.51
C TYR A 231 -23.62 -24.37 -3.24
N HIS A 232 -22.99 -23.30 -2.76
CA HIS A 232 -23.09 -21.98 -3.38
C HIS A 232 -21.90 -21.77 -4.32
N LEU A 233 -22.17 -21.18 -5.48
CA LEU A 233 -21.11 -20.77 -6.41
C LEU A 233 -20.32 -19.60 -5.80
N PRO A 234 -18.98 -19.55 -5.99
CA PRO A 234 -18.19 -18.40 -5.57
C PRO A 234 -18.53 -17.16 -6.40
N GLU A 235 -18.26 -15.98 -5.86
CA GLU A 235 -18.50 -14.72 -6.56
C GLU A 235 -17.84 -14.69 -7.96
N GLY A 236 -18.59 -14.15 -8.92
CA GLY A 236 -18.17 -14.05 -10.32
C GLY A 236 -18.31 -15.34 -11.14
N VAL A 237 -18.81 -16.45 -10.58
CA VAL A 237 -19.10 -17.70 -11.31
C VAL A 237 -20.60 -17.93 -11.39
N ARG A 238 -21.10 -18.22 -12.58
CA ARG A 238 -22.53 -18.51 -12.82
C ARG A 238 -22.73 -19.72 -13.72
N PHE A 239 -23.88 -20.36 -13.60
CA PHE A 239 -24.37 -21.30 -14.60
C PHE A 239 -24.83 -20.53 -15.83
N GLN A 240 -24.28 -20.86 -17.00
CA GLN A 240 -24.60 -20.16 -18.25
C GLN A 240 -25.61 -20.94 -19.08
N LYS A 241 -25.42 -22.25 -19.20
CA LYS A 241 -26.32 -23.16 -19.91
C LYS A 241 -26.13 -24.57 -19.38
N ALA A 242 -27.19 -25.36 -19.44
CA ALA A 242 -27.12 -26.80 -19.26
C ALA A 242 -27.84 -27.49 -20.41
N ARG A 243 -27.38 -28.69 -20.77
CA ARG A 243 -27.94 -29.48 -21.85
C ARG A 243 -28.03 -30.93 -21.44
N SER A 244 -29.16 -31.56 -21.73
CA SER A 244 -29.33 -33.02 -21.70
C SER A 244 -29.61 -33.52 -23.12
N ALA A 245 -29.84 -34.82 -23.25
CA ALA A 245 -30.30 -35.39 -24.52
C ALA A 245 -31.68 -34.85 -24.95
N ALA A 246 -32.51 -34.40 -23.99
CA ALA A 246 -33.89 -34.00 -24.23
C ALA A 246 -34.09 -32.48 -24.29
N GLU A 247 -33.26 -31.70 -23.59
CA GLU A 247 -33.50 -30.26 -23.42
C GLU A 247 -32.21 -29.45 -23.28
N THR A 248 -32.28 -28.16 -23.60
CA THR A 248 -31.23 -27.17 -23.30
C THR A 248 -31.88 -26.06 -22.48
N VAL A 249 -31.28 -25.76 -21.33
CA VAL A 249 -31.81 -24.83 -20.34
C VAL A 249 -30.78 -23.73 -20.10
N GLN A 250 -31.24 -22.48 -20.06
CA GLN A 250 -30.40 -21.31 -19.75
C GLN A 250 -30.87 -20.58 -18.48
N SER A 251 -32.04 -20.94 -17.94
CA SER A 251 -32.63 -20.36 -16.74
C SER A 251 -33.49 -21.39 -15.99
N GLY A 252 -33.78 -21.17 -14.71
CA GLY A 252 -34.52 -22.12 -13.88
C GLY A 252 -33.69 -23.30 -13.36
N ILE A 253 -34.26 -24.50 -13.32
CA ILE A 253 -33.68 -25.67 -12.64
C ILE A 253 -33.34 -26.78 -13.65
N PHE A 254 -32.06 -27.15 -13.70
CA PHE A 254 -31.60 -28.34 -14.43
C PHE A 254 -31.34 -29.52 -13.49
N ARG A 255 -31.63 -30.74 -13.95
CA ARG A 255 -31.64 -31.95 -13.11
C ARG A 255 -30.75 -33.04 -13.70
N ILE A 256 -29.88 -33.62 -12.86
CA ILE A 256 -29.13 -34.83 -13.20
C ILE A 256 -29.42 -35.90 -12.15
N TYR A 257 -29.84 -37.08 -12.60
CA TYR A 257 -30.09 -38.24 -11.73
C TYR A 257 -28.87 -39.16 -11.72
N PHE A 258 -28.56 -39.71 -10.56
CA PHE A 258 -27.63 -40.82 -10.39
C PHE A 258 -28.40 -42.03 -9.86
N PHE A 259 -28.23 -43.17 -10.52
CA PHE A 259 -28.97 -44.38 -10.24
C PHE A 259 -28.14 -45.37 -9.40
N PRO A 260 -28.79 -46.29 -8.65
CA PRO A 260 -28.11 -47.29 -7.81
C PRO A 260 -27.11 -48.20 -8.53
N ASN A 261 -27.25 -48.38 -9.84
CA ASN A 261 -26.34 -49.15 -10.68
C ASN A 261 -25.07 -48.36 -11.07
N GLY A 262 -24.93 -47.11 -10.61
CA GLY A 262 -23.81 -46.22 -10.93
C GLY A 262 -23.95 -45.47 -12.27
N SER A 263 -25.07 -45.62 -12.99
CA SER A 263 -25.36 -44.83 -14.19
C SER A 263 -25.89 -43.43 -13.85
N GLY A 264 -25.95 -42.55 -14.84
CA GLY A 264 -26.52 -41.20 -14.69
C GLY A 264 -27.61 -40.93 -15.72
N SER A 265 -28.43 -39.91 -15.53
CA SER A 265 -29.31 -39.43 -16.61
C SER A 265 -28.53 -38.79 -17.76
N GLY A 266 -27.28 -38.41 -17.48
CA GLY A 266 -26.43 -37.64 -18.36
C GLY A 266 -26.80 -36.15 -18.40
N GLY A 267 -25.85 -35.35 -18.88
CA GLY A 267 -26.03 -33.91 -19.02
C GLY A 267 -24.70 -33.18 -19.06
N GLU A 268 -24.73 -31.95 -19.56
CA GLU A 268 -23.58 -31.05 -19.59
C GLU A 268 -24.01 -29.72 -18.98
N VAL A 269 -23.27 -29.24 -17.98
CA VAL A 269 -23.49 -27.95 -17.34
C VAL A 269 -22.29 -27.08 -17.61
N ILE A 270 -22.55 -25.87 -18.13
CA ILE A 270 -21.52 -24.92 -18.51
C ILE A 270 -21.52 -23.77 -17.52
N LEU A 271 -20.37 -23.56 -16.90
CA LEU A 271 -20.10 -22.45 -16.01
C LEU A 271 -19.33 -21.39 -16.76
N SER A 272 -19.64 -20.12 -16.47
CA SER A 272 -18.90 -18.99 -16.99
C SER A 272 -18.45 -18.07 -15.87
N ASP A 273 -17.33 -17.38 -16.06
CA ASP A 273 -16.98 -16.23 -15.23
C ASP A 273 -17.30 -14.89 -15.89
N GLU A 274 -17.13 -13.80 -15.14
CA GLU A 274 -17.34 -12.42 -15.63
C GLU A 274 -16.44 -12.04 -16.81
N ARG A 275 -15.34 -12.77 -17.04
CA ARG A 275 -14.41 -12.54 -18.15
C ARG A 275 -14.76 -13.36 -19.39
N GLY A 276 -15.86 -14.11 -19.33
CA GLY A 276 -16.37 -14.92 -20.45
C GLY A 276 -15.68 -16.26 -20.63
N ARG A 277 -14.77 -16.67 -19.73
CA ARG A 277 -14.21 -18.04 -19.79
C ARG A 277 -15.27 -19.05 -19.41
N GLN A 278 -15.21 -20.22 -20.03
CA GLN A 278 -16.21 -21.26 -19.83
C GLN A 278 -15.57 -22.60 -19.48
N TYR A 279 -16.24 -23.33 -18.60
CA TYR A 279 -15.91 -24.71 -18.26
C TYR A 279 -17.17 -25.56 -18.38
N ALA A 280 -17.06 -26.66 -19.12
CA ALA A 280 -18.12 -27.65 -19.25
C ALA A 280 -17.87 -28.81 -18.28
N ILE A 281 -18.89 -29.15 -17.50
CA ILE A 281 -18.95 -30.35 -16.67
C ILE A 281 -19.93 -31.31 -17.31
N ARG A 282 -19.44 -32.44 -17.79
CA ARG A 282 -20.23 -33.44 -18.49
C ARG A 282 -20.40 -34.70 -17.65
N VAL A 283 -21.63 -35.20 -17.57
CA VAL A 283 -21.99 -36.49 -16.99
C VAL A 283 -22.44 -37.41 -18.12
N HIS A 284 -21.83 -38.59 -18.23
CA HIS A 284 -22.21 -39.59 -19.22
C HIS A 284 -23.44 -40.39 -18.78
N PHE A 285 -24.37 -40.63 -19.70
CA PHE A 285 -25.65 -41.32 -19.44
C PHE A 285 -25.46 -42.79 -19.02
N ILE A 286 -24.62 -43.56 -19.72
CA ILE A 286 -24.40 -44.97 -19.36
C ILE A 286 -23.52 -45.10 -18.11
N THR A 287 -22.37 -44.42 -18.12
CA THR A 287 -21.33 -44.69 -17.12
C THR A 287 -21.47 -43.85 -15.86
N GLY A 288 -22.25 -42.75 -15.88
CA GLY A 288 -22.32 -41.78 -14.80
C GLY A 288 -21.01 -41.02 -14.57
N ILE A 289 -19.98 -41.23 -15.39
CA ILE A 289 -18.66 -40.61 -15.22
C ILE A 289 -18.78 -39.09 -15.44
N THR A 290 -18.12 -38.33 -14.59
CA THR A 290 -18.07 -36.86 -14.65
C THR A 290 -16.72 -36.38 -15.17
N GLU A 291 -16.74 -35.65 -16.28
CA GLU A 291 -15.59 -35.04 -16.93
C GLU A 291 -15.66 -33.52 -16.88
N ILE A 292 -14.50 -32.86 -16.94
CA ILE A 292 -14.37 -31.41 -16.94
C ILE A 292 -13.54 -31.03 -18.15
N SER A 293 -14.01 -30.05 -18.93
CA SER A 293 -13.27 -29.47 -20.05
C SER A 293 -13.37 -27.95 -20.03
N GLU A 294 -12.31 -27.27 -20.46
CA GLU A 294 -12.31 -25.83 -20.73
C GLU A 294 -12.74 -25.64 -22.19
N ILE A 295 -13.66 -24.70 -22.44
CA ILE A 295 -14.29 -24.49 -23.76
C ILE A 295 -14.28 -23.01 -24.17
#